data_AF-A0A0D2DDP8-F1
#
_entry.id   AF-A0A0D2DDP8-F1
#
_cell.length_a   1.000
_cell.length_b   1.000
_cell.length_c   1.000
_cell.angle_alpha   90.00
_cell.angle_beta   90.00
_cell.angle_gamma   90.00
#
_symmetry.space_group_name_H-M   'P 1'
#
loop_
_entity.id
_entity.type
_entity.pdbx_description
1 polymer ?
#
loop_
_entity_poly.entity_id
_entity_poly.type
_entity_poly.pdbx_seq_one_letter_code
_entity_poly.pdbx_strand_id
1 'polypeptide(L)'
;MASLENKVIAITGGASGIGLATAKLLAERGAIVSLADTNQAGLDDALKALPGTERKHSAVIVDVRDGKQVDSWIEQIVSEHGRLDGAANVAGILVGGHVPISEETDEGWNRTMDVNAKGVFNCLRAQLRIMNAGASINMDKLTMKPAVLAACNGEGAHDNLARTEFGKPMRDKYFLFAKDYTNLNHGSFGGYPSTVQKALRHYQEAAEAEPDKFIRYTYPRLLRKSRALLAEMLHCPVDELVLCSNVTTATNTVLQNLRWEEGDKIVYTSGVYGALEKTIEYIVETTPAESVRVELDLPQSDDKIVELFRKTLTEEKLKCEQAGKGRVRLGIFDSIVSMPGLRVPFERLVQLCRQEGVLSLVDAAHGVGHIALDLTELDPDFLVTNCHKWLFVPRSVAAFFVPKRNQHLIHTTLPTSHGFQPQRTSTIHDPMPTSDETNPMVKQFEYFGTIDGAAYCCIEEAIRFRNEVCGGEAAARAYCTSLAKKAEEILVETLGTDTFDIPETHRVFFAHVRLPISVGQGAGYDVPAGDASAIIEFMNKEFVERYGTFFFLLFYRGAWWARLSATVYLDLEDCKYAAFVLKDLSERVCRREYRAVSPGVAER
;
A
#
# COMPACT_ATOMS: atom_id res chain seq x y z
N MET A 1 -4.56 34.32 -2.48
CA MET A 1 -4.67 33.93 -1.06
C MET A 1 -5.97 34.50 -0.51
N ALA A 2 -6.69 33.80 0.36
CA ALA A 2 -7.91 34.33 0.98
C ALA A 2 -7.57 35.55 1.87
N SER A 3 -8.44 36.58 1.85
CA SER A 3 -8.27 37.79 2.67
C SER A 3 -8.59 37.49 4.14
N LEU A 4 -7.78 38.03 5.07
CA LEU A 4 -8.02 37.98 6.52
C LEU A 4 -8.63 39.29 7.06
N GLU A 5 -9.06 40.19 6.18
CA GLU A 5 -9.63 41.48 6.56
C GLU A 5 -10.82 41.30 7.51
N ASN A 6 -10.78 41.99 8.66
CA ASN A 6 -11.81 41.99 9.70
C ASN A 6 -12.08 40.62 10.37
N LYS A 7 -11.20 39.63 10.19
CA LYS A 7 -11.29 38.36 10.91
C LYS A 7 -10.78 38.50 12.33
N VAL A 8 -11.52 37.97 13.30
CA VAL A 8 -11.16 38.07 14.73
C VAL A 8 -10.43 36.80 15.16
N ILE A 9 -9.18 36.93 15.60
CA ILE A 9 -8.29 35.80 15.91
C ILE A 9 -7.80 35.87 17.36
N ALA A 10 -8.05 34.82 18.15
CA ALA A 10 -7.55 34.68 19.51
C ALA A 10 -6.15 34.04 19.52
N ILE A 11 -5.19 34.58 20.27
CA ILE A 11 -3.81 34.06 20.30
C ILE A 11 -3.31 33.96 21.74
N THR A 12 -3.01 32.75 22.21
CA THR A 12 -2.35 32.54 23.51
C THR A 12 -0.84 32.50 23.37
N GLY A 13 -0.08 32.91 24.39
CA GLY A 13 1.37 33.08 24.27
C GLY A 13 1.74 34.34 23.48
N GLY A 14 0.82 35.32 23.43
CA GLY A 14 0.92 36.48 22.55
C GLY A 14 1.96 37.52 22.95
N ALA A 15 2.53 37.42 24.16
CA ALA A 15 3.50 38.40 24.65
C ALA A 15 4.90 38.26 24.03
N SER A 16 5.23 37.12 23.42
CA SER A 16 6.58 36.87 22.90
C SER A 16 6.63 35.76 21.84
N GLY A 17 7.83 35.51 21.30
CA GLY A 17 8.14 34.33 20.49
C GLY A 17 7.22 34.13 19.28
N ILE A 18 6.80 32.89 19.06
CA ILE A 18 5.96 32.47 17.93
C ILE A 18 4.57 33.12 18.01
N GLY A 19 4.00 33.27 19.21
CA GLY A 19 2.70 33.90 19.40
C GLY A 19 2.70 35.35 18.94
N LEU A 20 3.70 36.14 19.35
CA LEU A 20 3.86 37.53 18.92
C LEU A 20 4.15 37.66 17.41
N ALA A 21 5.00 36.79 16.86
CA ALA A 21 5.28 36.78 15.42
C ALA A 21 4.01 36.47 14.60
N THR A 22 3.21 35.51 15.08
CA THR A 22 1.91 35.16 14.49
C THR A 22 0.93 36.32 14.56
N ALA A 23 0.86 37.00 15.72
CA ALA A 23 0.00 38.17 15.91
C ALA A 23 0.33 39.30 14.93
N LYS A 24 1.62 39.64 14.77
CA LYS A 24 2.07 40.65 13.81
C LYS A 24 1.67 40.29 12.39
N LEU A 25 1.96 39.06 11.95
CA LEU A 25 1.64 38.63 10.59
C LEU A 25 0.13 38.63 10.29
N LEU A 26 -0.69 38.26 11.28
CA LEU A 26 -2.15 38.29 11.14
C LEU A 26 -2.68 39.72 11.08
N ALA A 27 -2.18 40.61 11.94
CA ALA A 27 -2.53 42.03 11.94
C ALA A 27 -2.12 42.73 10.62
N GLU A 28 -0.91 42.44 10.09
CA GLU A 28 -0.45 42.93 8.77
C GLU A 28 -1.38 42.53 7.63
N ARG A 29 -2.10 41.42 7.79
CA ARG A 29 -3.05 40.89 6.79
C ARG A 29 -4.49 41.33 7.02
N GLY A 30 -4.70 42.29 7.92
CA GLY A 30 -6.01 42.92 8.17
C GLY A 30 -6.88 42.22 9.22
N ALA A 31 -6.36 41.21 9.92
CA ALA A 31 -7.08 40.56 11.02
C ALA A 31 -7.11 41.44 12.27
N ILE A 32 -8.11 41.26 13.13
CA ILE A 32 -8.18 41.80 14.48
C ILE A 32 -7.71 40.70 15.43
N VAL A 33 -6.56 40.88 16.07
CA VAL A 33 -6.04 39.91 17.05
C VAL A 33 -6.38 40.29 18.50
N SER A 34 -6.70 39.28 19.31
CA SER A 34 -6.76 39.36 20.76
C SER A 34 -5.66 38.48 21.36
N LEU A 35 -4.77 39.06 22.16
CA LEU A 35 -3.60 38.40 22.74
C LEU A 35 -3.87 37.99 24.18
N ALA A 36 -3.51 36.76 24.52
CA ALA A 36 -3.53 36.20 25.87
C ALA A 36 -2.12 35.76 26.28
N ASP A 37 -1.71 36.14 27.48
CA ASP A 37 -0.46 35.68 28.10
C ASP A 37 -0.53 35.88 29.63
N THR A 38 0.45 35.39 30.37
CA THR A 38 0.61 35.67 31.81
C THR A 38 1.53 36.87 32.08
N ASN A 39 2.26 37.36 31.07
CA ASN A 39 3.19 38.48 31.19
C ASN A 39 2.57 39.82 30.72
N GLN A 40 2.17 40.68 31.67
CA GLN A 40 1.55 41.98 31.37
C GLN A 40 2.47 42.93 30.59
N ALA A 41 3.72 43.08 31.03
CA ALA A 41 4.65 44.00 30.36
C ALA A 41 4.89 43.56 28.92
N GLY A 42 5.04 42.25 28.69
CA GLY A 42 5.19 41.70 27.34
C GLY A 42 3.94 41.86 26.48
N LEU A 43 2.74 41.74 27.06
CA LEU A 43 1.48 42.03 26.37
C LEU A 43 1.35 43.50 25.97
N ASP A 44 1.73 44.43 26.86
CA ASP A 44 1.68 45.86 26.59
C ASP A 44 2.63 46.24 25.44
N ASP A 45 3.83 45.66 25.42
CA ASP A 45 4.80 45.87 24.36
C ASP A 45 4.38 45.19 23.05
N ALA A 46 3.81 43.99 23.13
CA ALA A 46 3.25 43.28 21.98
C ALA A 46 2.15 44.09 21.30
N LEU A 47 1.19 44.61 22.09
CA LEU A 47 0.07 45.40 21.60
C LEU A 47 0.53 46.69 20.90
N LYS A 48 1.53 47.39 21.45
CA LYS A 48 2.15 48.58 20.80
C LYS A 48 2.87 48.24 19.50
N ALA A 49 3.38 47.02 19.38
CA ALA A 49 4.15 46.57 18.23
C ALA A 49 3.29 45.99 17.08
N LEU A 50 1.96 45.91 17.25
CA LEU A 50 1.06 45.46 16.20
C LEU A 50 0.79 46.57 15.17
N PRO A 51 0.87 46.27 13.86
CA PRO A 51 0.45 47.21 12.82
C PRO A 51 -1.07 47.33 12.76
N GLY A 52 -1.57 48.43 12.18
CA GLY A 52 -3.00 48.66 12.03
C GLY A 52 -3.68 49.07 13.34
N THR A 53 -3.11 50.03 14.07
CA THR A 53 -3.58 50.50 15.38
C THR A 53 -4.99 51.09 15.39
N GLU A 54 -5.55 51.39 14.21
CA GLU A 54 -6.96 51.71 14.01
C GLU A 54 -7.90 50.51 14.23
N ARG A 55 -7.36 49.28 14.16
CA ARG A 55 -8.08 48.03 14.45
C ARG A 55 -8.10 47.81 15.96
N LYS A 56 -9.24 47.33 16.46
CA LYS A 56 -9.48 47.11 17.90
C LYS A 56 -8.75 45.86 18.43
N HIS A 57 -7.42 45.85 18.37
CA HIS A 57 -6.63 44.81 19.01
C HIS A 57 -6.78 44.85 20.53
N SER A 58 -6.75 43.69 21.19
CA SER A 58 -6.81 43.60 22.65
C SER A 58 -5.71 42.69 23.20
N ALA A 59 -5.34 42.90 24.46
CA ALA A 59 -4.40 42.08 25.19
C ALA A 59 -4.93 41.86 26.61
N VAL A 60 -4.99 40.60 27.05
CA VAL A 60 -5.62 40.20 28.32
C VAL A 60 -4.71 39.22 29.05
N ILE A 61 -4.57 39.41 30.37
CA ILE A 61 -3.87 38.44 31.21
C ILE A 61 -4.73 37.20 31.36
N VAL A 62 -4.21 36.07 30.89
CA VAL A 62 -4.88 34.77 30.95
C VAL A 62 -3.87 33.69 31.29
N ASP A 63 -4.09 33.01 32.39
CA ASP A 63 -3.45 31.72 32.64
C ASP A 63 -4.27 30.61 31.98
N VAL A 64 -3.75 30.07 30.86
CA VAL A 64 -4.45 29.03 30.08
C VAL A 64 -4.74 27.75 30.89
N ARG A 65 -4.03 27.53 32.00
CA ARG A 65 -4.28 26.39 32.91
C ARG A 65 -5.64 26.51 33.62
N ASP A 66 -6.13 27.73 33.79
CA ASP A 66 -7.42 28.04 34.40
C ASP A 66 -8.50 28.19 33.32
N GLY A 67 -9.33 27.16 33.18
CA GLY A 67 -10.42 27.16 32.21
C GLY A 67 -11.41 28.32 32.38
N LYS A 68 -11.60 28.85 33.59
CA LYS A 68 -12.53 29.98 33.81
C LYS A 68 -11.98 31.29 33.24
N GLN A 69 -10.66 31.49 33.33
CA GLN A 69 -10.00 32.66 32.73
C GLN A 69 -10.06 32.58 31.21
N VAL A 70 -9.85 31.39 30.64
CA VAL A 70 -9.99 31.15 29.20
C VAL A 70 -11.42 31.38 28.72
N ASP A 71 -12.42 30.82 29.41
CA ASP A 71 -13.84 31.03 29.09
C ASP A 71 -14.18 32.53 29.11
N SER A 72 -13.78 33.24 30.18
CA SER A 72 -14.02 34.69 30.33
C SER A 72 -13.36 35.52 29.22
N TRP A 73 -12.14 35.15 28.81
CA TRP A 73 -11.42 35.83 27.72
C TRP A 73 -12.11 35.63 26.37
N ILE A 74 -12.55 34.41 26.05
CA ILE A 74 -13.30 34.16 24.81
C ILE A 74 -14.65 34.88 24.82
N GLU A 75 -15.37 34.88 25.95
CA GLU A 75 -16.62 35.64 26.11
C GLU A 75 -16.40 37.14 25.90
N GLN A 76 -15.31 37.69 26.42
CA GLN A 76 -14.93 39.09 26.20
C GLN A 76 -14.71 39.39 24.70
N ILE A 77 -13.93 38.56 23.99
CA ILE A 77 -13.71 38.73 22.53
C ILE A 77 -15.04 38.78 21.78
N VAL A 78 -15.94 37.86 22.12
CA VAL A 78 -17.25 37.75 21.46
C VAL A 78 -18.14 38.94 21.82
N SER A 79 -18.09 39.42 23.06
CA SER A 79 -18.81 40.63 23.46
C SER A 79 -18.30 41.89 22.74
N GLU A 80 -17.00 41.98 22.48
CA GLU A 80 -16.37 43.16 21.86
C GLU A 80 -16.50 43.18 20.33
N HIS A 81 -16.44 42.01 19.69
CA HIS A 81 -16.36 41.91 18.23
C HIS A 81 -17.53 41.16 17.59
N GLY A 82 -18.40 40.53 18.39
CA GLY A 82 -19.56 39.75 17.94
C GLY A 82 -19.21 38.39 17.32
N ARG A 83 -17.93 38.02 17.22
CA ARG A 83 -17.47 36.80 16.53
C ARG A 83 -16.08 36.37 16.97
N LEU A 84 -15.77 35.10 16.72
CA LEU A 84 -14.42 34.53 16.72
C LEU A 84 -14.25 33.69 15.44
N ASP A 85 -13.29 34.07 14.58
CA ASP A 85 -13.06 33.45 13.26
C ASP A 85 -11.92 32.43 13.26
N GLY A 86 -11.02 32.52 14.23
CA GLY A 86 -9.88 31.65 14.31
C GLY A 86 -9.17 31.76 15.64
N ALA A 87 -8.28 30.81 15.91
CA ALA A 87 -7.42 30.88 17.07
C ALA A 87 -6.04 30.28 16.81
N ALA A 88 -5.05 30.73 17.57
CA ALA A 88 -3.70 30.17 17.61
C ALA A 88 -3.33 29.90 19.08
N ASN A 89 -3.34 28.62 19.46
CA ASN A 89 -3.01 28.18 20.82
C ASN A 89 -1.50 27.91 20.91
N VAL A 90 -0.73 28.98 21.15
CA VAL A 90 0.74 28.99 21.12
C VAL A 90 1.38 29.13 22.51
N ALA A 91 0.57 29.19 23.59
CA ALA A 91 1.14 29.21 24.95
C ALA A 91 1.85 27.88 25.23
N GLY A 92 3.15 27.97 25.54
CA GLY A 92 3.97 26.81 25.84
C GLY A 92 5.19 27.19 26.67
N ILE A 93 5.55 26.31 27.60
CA ILE A 93 6.75 26.44 28.44
C ILE A 93 7.56 25.15 28.43
N LEU A 94 8.81 25.25 28.86
CA LEU A 94 9.65 24.12 29.22
C LEU A 94 10.30 24.47 30.56
N VAL A 95 9.75 23.94 31.65
CA VAL A 95 10.30 24.17 32.99
C VAL A 95 11.61 23.37 33.11
N GLY A 96 12.68 23.99 33.63
CA GLY A 96 13.99 23.33 33.77
C GLY A 96 14.88 23.34 32.50
N GLY A 97 14.31 23.63 31.32
CA GLY A 97 15.06 23.63 30.05
C GLY A 97 15.30 22.22 29.52
N HIS A 98 16.39 22.01 28.77
CA HIS A 98 16.73 20.69 28.20
C HIS A 98 17.54 19.86 29.19
N VAL A 99 16.93 19.50 30.32
CA VAL A 99 17.53 18.55 31.27
C VAL A 99 17.31 17.11 30.82
N PRO A 100 18.21 16.18 31.15
CA PRO A 100 17.94 14.75 31.01
C PRO A 100 16.65 14.37 31.74
N ILE A 101 15.85 13.46 31.18
CA ILE A 101 14.58 13.03 31.80
C ILE A 101 14.77 12.46 33.23
N SER A 102 15.95 11.92 33.52
CA SER A 102 16.34 11.44 34.85
C SER A 102 16.51 12.55 35.89
N GLU A 103 16.62 13.80 35.45
CA GLU A 103 16.78 15.00 36.29
C GLU A 103 15.52 15.87 36.29
N GLU A 104 14.47 15.48 35.56
CA GLU A 104 13.19 16.17 35.54
C GLU A 104 12.42 15.91 36.84
N THR A 105 11.75 16.95 37.33
CA THR A 105 10.94 16.87 38.55
C THR A 105 9.48 16.68 38.19
N ASP A 106 8.73 15.97 39.04
CA ASP A 106 7.28 15.85 38.87
C ASP A 106 6.59 17.22 38.80
N GLU A 107 7.06 18.22 39.58
CA GLU A 107 6.51 19.57 39.57
C GLU A 107 6.79 20.29 38.23
N GLY A 108 8.01 20.21 37.72
CA GLY A 108 8.41 20.78 36.42
C GLY A 108 7.66 20.14 35.26
N TRP A 109 7.55 18.82 35.27
CA TRP A 109 6.76 18.05 34.32
C TRP A 109 5.28 18.43 34.36
N ASN A 110 4.66 18.39 35.54
CA ASN A 110 3.23 18.71 35.70
C ASN A 110 2.93 20.14 35.28
N ARG A 111 3.81 21.09 35.62
CA ARG A 111 3.65 22.49 35.21
C ARG A 111 3.76 22.66 33.69
N THR A 112 4.70 21.96 33.06
CA THR A 112 4.84 21.94 31.59
C THR A 112 3.58 21.34 30.94
N MET A 113 3.08 20.22 31.46
CA MET A 113 1.86 19.56 30.95
C MET A 113 0.59 20.38 31.19
N ASP A 114 0.49 21.07 32.32
CA ASP A 114 -0.65 21.93 32.63
C ASP A 114 -0.77 23.08 31.62
N VAL A 115 0.35 23.68 31.19
CA VAL A 115 0.33 24.74 30.17
C VAL A 115 0.18 24.14 28.77
N ASN A 116 1.05 23.19 28.40
CA ASN A 116 1.21 22.75 27.02
C ASN A 116 0.10 21.77 26.57
N ALA A 117 -0.56 21.07 27.49
CA ALA A 117 -1.63 20.12 27.17
C ALA A 117 -2.99 20.57 27.72
N LYS A 118 -3.10 20.76 29.04
CA LYS A 118 -4.36 21.19 29.67
C LYS A 118 -4.75 22.61 29.25
N GLY A 119 -3.79 23.50 29.07
CA GLY A 119 -4.02 24.85 28.55
C GLY A 119 -4.64 24.84 27.16
N VAL A 120 -4.10 24.02 26.25
CA VAL A 120 -4.66 23.83 24.90
C VAL A 120 -6.07 23.24 24.97
N PHE A 121 -6.30 22.24 25.82
CA PHE A 121 -7.63 21.68 26.04
C PHE A 121 -8.65 22.75 26.48
N ASN A 122 -8.31 23.59 27.45
CA ASN A 122 -9.18 24.67 27.91
C ASN A 122 -9.51 25.65 26.77
N CYS A 123 -8.50 26.04 25.98
CA CYS A 123 -8.66 26.93 24.83
C CYS A 123 -9.58 26.34 23.78
N LEU A 124 -9.32 25.10 23.35
CA LEU A 124 -10.15 24.39 22.37
C LEU A 124 -11.60 24.29 22.84
N ARG A 125 -11.82 23.91 24.10
CA ARG A 125 -13.17 23.78 24.66
C ARG A 125 -13.94 25.10 24.62
N ALA A 126 -13.30 26.21 24.98
CA ALA A 126 -13.93 27.53 24.96
C ALA A 126 -14.19 28.02 23.51
N GLN A 127 -13.19 27.90 22.64
CA GLN A 127 -13.22 28.36 21.25
C GLN A 127 -14.26 27.61 20.41
N LEU A 128 -14.27 26.27 20.48
CA LEU A 128 -15.17 25.42 19.67
C LEU A 128 -16.65 25.56 20.06
N ARG A 129 -16.96 26.07 21.26
CA ARG A 129 -18.35 26.36 21.66
C ARG A 129 -18.96 27.54 20.89
N ILE A 130 -18.13 28.43 20.33
CA ILE A 130 -18.58 29.72 19.80
C ILE A 130 -18.19 29.91 18.32
N MET A 131 -17.14 29.23 17.85
CA MET A 131 -16.70 29.30 16.45
C MET A 131 -17.67 28.59 15.50
N ASN A 132 -17.95 29.22 14.35
CA ASN A 132 -18.82 28.67 13.31
C ASN A 132 -18.06 27.79 12.30
N ALA A 133 -18.80 27.05 11.47
CA ALA A 133 -18.24 26.29 10.35
C ALA A 133 -17.38 27.18 9.43
N GLY A 134 -16.17 26.71 9.09
CA GLY A 134 -15.20 27.46 8.28
C GLY A 134 -14.16 28.26 9.08
N ALA A 135 -14.27 28.30 10.41
CA ALA A 135 -13.25 28.83 11.30
C ALA A 135 -12.07 27.85 11.45
N SER A 136 -10.88 28.33 11.83
CA SER A 136 -9.66 27.50 11.92
C SER A 136 -8.89 27.73 13.22
N ILE A 137 -8.42 26.65 13.84
CA ILE A 137 -7.58 26.71 15.04
C ILE A 137 -6.21 26.09 14.72
N ASN A 138 -5.14 26.82 15.01
CA ASN A 138 -3.76 26.35 14.90
C ASN A 138 -3.15 26.12 16.30
N MET A 139 -2.26 25.14 16.42
CA MET A 139 -1.60 24.75 17.68
C MET A 139 -0.11 24.47 17.39
N ASP A 140 0.78 24.96 18.26
CA ASP A 140 2.23 24.81 18.07
C ASP A 140 2.74 23.40 18.44
N LYS A 141 3.81 22.93 17.80
CA LYS A 141 4.40 21.58 17.93
C LYS A 141 4.92 21.26 19.35
N LEU A 142 5.17 22.25 20.19
CA LEU A 142 5.58 22.05 21.59
C LEU A 142 4.41 21.61 22.50
N THR A 143 3.18 21.71 22.00
CA THR A 143 1.98 21.23 22.68
C THR A 143 1.76 19.76 22.34
N MET A 144 1.74 18.87 23.34
CA MET A 144 1.38 17.47 23.12
C MET A 144 -0.03 17.44 22.54
N LYS A 145 -0.18 16.95 21.30
CA LYS A 145 -1.49 16.72 20.69
C LYS A 145 -2.31 15.87 21.67
N PRO A 146 -3.43 16.37 22.23
CA PRO A 146 -4.41 15.49 22.84
C PRO A 146 -5.03 14.71 21.68
N ALA A 147 -4.54 13.51 21.43
CA ALA A 147 -5.32 12.52 20.72
C ALA A 147 -6.57 12.26 21.58
N VAL A 148 -7.72 12.10 20.91
CA VAL A 148 -9.05 11.86 21.50
C VAL A 148 -9.76 13.12 22.02
N LEU A 149 -10.53 13.78 21.14
CA LEU A 149 -11.94 14.19 21.39
C LEU A 149 -12.59 15.01 20.24
N ALA A 150 -11.92 15.23 19.11
CA ALA A 150 -12.52 15.86 17.93
C ALA A 150 -13.16 14.86 16.93
N ALA A 151 -13.14 13.55 17.23
CA ALA A 151 -13.69 12.52 16.33
C ALA A 151 -15.23 12.38 16.40
N CYS A 152 -15.90 13.14 17.25
CA CYS A 152 -17.36 13.15 17.36
C CYS A 152 -17.90 14.48 16.86
N ASN A 153 -17.77 14.74 15.55
CA ASN A 153 -18.70 15.51 14.70
C ASN A 153 -17.99 15.95 13.40
N GLY A 154 -18.27 15.23 12.31
CA GLY A 154 -18.04 15.71 10.94
C GLY A 154 -16.62 15.49 10.40
N GLU A 155 -16.55 14.73 9.30
CA GLU A 155 -15.50 14.66 8.26
C GLU A 155 -14.05 14.95 8.70
N GLY A 156 -13.23 13.89 8.69
CA GLY A 156 -11.81 13.97 9.00
C GLY A 156 -11.12 15.07 8.20
N ALA A 157 -10.31 15.87 8.88
CA ALA A 157 -9.42 16.84 8.25
C ALA A 157 -8.53 16.12 7.22
N HIS A 158 -8.91 16.22 5.94
CA HIS A 158 -8.13 15.70 4.84
C HIS A 158 -6.87 16.56 4.68
N ASP A 159 -5.70 15.94 4.79
CA ASP A 159 -4.45 16.58 4.36
C ASP A 159 -4.65 17.01 2.89
N ASN A 160 -4.37 18.28 2.57
CA ASN A 160 -4.55 18.80 1.21
C ASN A 160 -3.49 18.14 0.30
N LEU A 161 -3.87 17.06 -0.38
CA LEU A 161 -2.97 16.27 -1.23
C LEU A 161 -2.75 17.01 -2.55
N ALA A 162 -1.60 17.66 -2.68
CA ALA A 162 -1.16 18.23 -3.94
C ALA A 162 -0.40 17.20 -4.78
N ARG A 163 -0.63 17.23 -6.10
CA ARG A 163 0.19 16.52 -7.08
C ARG A 163 1.68 16.76 -6.79
N THR A 164 2.45 15.69 -6.73
CA THR A 164 3.87 15.74 -6.41
C THR A 164 4.66 15.11 -7.56
N GLU A 165 5.83 15.67 -7.87
CA GLU A 165 6.74 15.12 -8.87
C GLU A 165 7.16 13.70 -8.49
N PHE A 166 7.19 12.80 -9.47
CA PHE A 166 7.67 11.43 -9.29
C PHE A 166 9.17 11.38 -8.99
N GLY A 167 9.65 10.26 -8.47
CA GLY A 167 11.04 10.05 -8.08
C GLY A 167 11.31 10.34 -6.61
N LYS A 168 12.55 10.70 -6.29
CA LYS A 168 12.99 10.96 -4.91
C LYS A 168 12.14 11.97 -4.13
N PRO A 169 11.64 13.09 -4.71
CA PRO A 169 10.74 14.00 -3.97
C PRO A 169 9.46 13.32 -3.47
N MET A 170 8.87 12.42 -4.27
CA MET A 170 7.72 11.62 -3.84
C MET A 170 8.11 10.61 -2.77
N ARG A 171 9.26 9.95 -2.93
CA ARG A 171 9.79 9.01 -1.93
C ARG A 171 9.94 9.66 -0.57
N ASP A 172 10.71 10.75 -0.51
CA ASP A 172 11.11 11.40 0.74
C ASP A 172 9.91 12.03 1.46
N LYS A 173 8.89 12.46 0.70
CA LYS A 173 7.68 13.08 1.26
C LYS A 173 6.66 12.07 1.77
N TYR A 174 6.45 10.97 1.03
CA TYR A 174 5.31 10.09 1.27
C TYR A 174 5.68 8.68 1.68
N PHE A 175 6.84 8.14 1.30
CA PHE A 175 7.17 6.74 1.59
C PHE A 175 7.96 6.59 2.88
N LEU A 176 7.75 5.46 3.54
CA LEU A 176 8.23 5.19 4.91
C LEU A 176 9.54 4.38 4.93
N PHE A 177 10.30 4.43 3.85
CA PHE A 177 11.56 3.69 3.73
C PHE A 177 12.61 4.26 4.68
N ALA A 178 13.50 3.40 5.17
CA ALA A 178 14.65 3.85 5.96
C ALA A 178 15.55 4.76 5.11
N LYS A 179 16.24 5.69 5.75
CA LYS A 179 17.05 6.73 5.08
C LYS A 179 18.10 6.15 4.11
N ASP A 180 18.71 5.03 4.49
CA ASP A 180 19.77 4.37 3.73
C ASP A 180 19.24 3.13 2.99
N TYR A 181 17.93 3.08 2.71
CA TYR A 181 17.29 1.98 1.99
C TYR A 181 16.65 2.45 0.68
N THR A 182 17.00 1.79 -0.42
CA THR A 182 16.40 2.02 -1.74
C THR A 182 15.61 0.78 -2.17
N ASN A 183 14.28 0.89 -2.25
CA ASN A 183 13.44 -0.25 -2.61
C ASN A 183 13.40 -0.49 -4.13
N LEU A 184 14.29 -1.35 -4.63
CA LEU A 184 14.39 -1.73 -6.05
C LEU A 184 13.60 -3.00 -6.41
N ASN A 185 12.89 -3.60 -5.45
CA ASN A 185 12.09 -4.81 -5.64
C ASN A 185 10.65 -4.63 -5.14
N HIS A 186 10.04 -3.49 -5.46
CA HIS A 186 8.65 -3.16 -5.14
C HIS A 186 7.66 -4.27 -5.56
N GLY A 187 7.90 -4.93 -6.69
CA GLY A 187 7.02 -5.98 -7.19
C GLY A 187 6.84 -7.18 -6.26
N SER A 188 7.77 -7.43 -5.32
CA SER A 188 7.64 -8.56 -4.39
C SER A 188 6.59 -8.30 -3.30
N PHE A 189 6.77 -7.26 -2.47
CA PHE A 189 5.94 -7.03 -1.27
C PHE A 189 5.28 -5.65 -1.24
N GLY A 190 5.47 -4.84 -2.28
CA GLY A 190 4.97 -3.48 -2.39
C GLY A 190 5.59 -2.51 -1.39
N GLY A 191 4.89 -1.39 -1.24
CA GLY A 191 5.17 -0.32 -0.30
C GLY A 191 4.04 0.69 -0.39
N TYR A 192 3.62 1.27 0.73
CA TYR A 192 2.49 2.20 0.77
C TYR A 192 2.91 3.55 1.36
N PRO A 193 2.25 4.65 0.97
CA PRO A 193 2.57 5.97 1.46
C PRO A 193 2.12 6.16 2.92
N SER A 194 2.67 7.18 3.57
CA SER A 194 2.40 7.56 4.95
C SER A 194 0.94 7.94 5.19
N THR A 195 0.24 8.43 4.16
CA THR A 195 -1.21 8.70 4.21
C THR A 195 -2.00 7.42 4.40
N VAL A 196 -1.66 6.36 3.65
CA VAL A 196 -2.23 5.02 3.80
C VAL A 196 -1.85 4.42 5.15
N GLN A 197 -0.63 4.66 5.65
CA GLN A 197 -0.26 4.24 7.02
C GLN A 197 -1.12 4.91 8.09
N LYS A 198 -1.40 6.22 7.96
CA LYS A 198 -2.29 6.93 8.89
C LYS A 198 -3.69 6.31 8.88
N ALA A 199 -4.24 6.00 7.70
CA ALA A 199 -5.52 5.31 7.58
C ALA A 199 -5.49 3.92 8.22
N LEU A 200 -4.43 3.14 7.98
CA LEU A 200 -4.25 1.82 8.60
C LEU A 200 -4.29 1.91 10.13
N ARG A 201 -3.48 2.81 10.71
CA ARG A 201 -3.42 3.00 12.16
C ARG A 201 -4.74 3.49 12.74
N HIS A 202 -5.42 4.38 12.03
CA HIS A 202 -6.75 4.84 12.43
C HIS A 202 -7.75 3.67 12.55
N TYR A 203 -7.77 2.76 11.57
CA TYR A 203 -8.67 1.61 11.63
C TYR A 203 -8.24 0.58 12.69
N GLN A 204 -6.95 0.42 12.94
CA GLN A 204 -6.45 -0.41 14.05
C GLN A 204 -6.87 0.18 15.40
N GLU A 205 -6.67 1.48 15.62
CA GLU A 205 -7.11 2.17 16.84
C GLU A 205 -8.63 2.08 17.03
N ALA A 206 -9.42 2.22 15.95
CA ALA A 206 -10.87 2.07 16.00
C ALA A 206 -11.30 0.63 16.35
N ALA A 207 -10.58 -0.38 15.85
CA ALA A 207 -10.81 -1.78 16.18
C ALA A 207 -10.54 -2.05 17.67
N GLU A 208 -9.48 -1.51 18.24
CA GLU A 208 -9.16 -1.70 19.66
C GLU A 208 -10.05 -0.87 20.61
N ALA A 209 -10.55 0.28 20.14
CA ALA A 209 -11.42 1.14 20.95
C ALA A 209 -12.78 0.50 21.25
N GLU A 210 -13.38 -0.18 20.26
CA GLU A 210 -14.67 -0.86 20.42
C GLU A 210 -14.70 -2.19 19.60
N PRO A 211 -14.01 -3.27 20.04
CA PRO A 211 -13.75 -4.46 19.22
C PRO A 211 -14.99 -5.12 18.62
N ASP A 212 -16.00 -5.46 19.44
CA ASP A 212 -17.21 -6.10 18.94
C ASP A 212 -17.99 -5.19 17.98
N LYS A 213 -18.07 -3.89 18.26
CA LYS A 213 -18.74 -2.93 17.39
C LYS A 213 -18.00 -2.79 16.06
N PHE A 214 -16.68 -2.70 16.11
CA PHE A 214 -15.87 -2.55 14.92
C PHE A 214 -15.96 -3.80 14.05
N ILE A 215 -15.59 -4.96 14.58
CA ILE A 215 -15.49 -6.22 13.83
C ILE A 215 -16.86 -6.64 13.27
N ARG A 216 -17.93 -6.51 14.06
CA ARG A 216 -19.24 -7.07 13.70
C ARG A 216 -20.10 -6.14 12.85
N TYR A 217 -19.93 -4.83 12.97
CA TYR A 217 -20.84 -3.85 12.33
C TYR A 217 -20.12 -2.77 11.51
N THR A 218 -18.94 -2.32 11.94
CA THR A 218 -18.23 -1.24 11.24
C THR A 218 -17.41 -1.78 10.06
N TYR A 219 -16.63 -2.83 10.30
CA TYR A 219 -15.77 -3.45 9.31
C TYR A 219 -16.53 -3.95 8.07
N PRO A 220 -17.66 -4.68 8.17
CA PRO A 220 -18.40 -5.11 6.98
C PRO A 220 -18.85 -3.95 6.10
N ARG A 221 -19.23 -2.81 6.68
CA ARG A 221 -19.59 -1.59 5.92
C ARG A 221 -18.38 -0.99 5.20
N LEU A 222 -17.24 -0.89 5.88
CA LEU A 222 -15.99 -0.41 5.29
C LEU A 222 -15.49 -1.35 4.18
N LEU A 223 -15.60 -2.67 4.40
CA LEU A 223 -15.26 -3.69 3.42
C LEU A 223 -16.11 -3.56 2.15
N ARG A 224 -17.43 -3.35 2.27
CA ARG A 224 -18.32 -3.10 1.12
C ARG A 224 -17.93 -1.83 0.35
N LYS A 225 -17.57 -0.76 1.06
CA LYS A 225 -17.06 0.48 0.44
C LYS A 225 -15.78 0.21 -0.36
N SER A 226 -14.82 -0.46 0.25
CA SER A 226 -13.56 -0.86 -0.41
C SER A 226 -13.79 -1.74 -1.65
N ARG A 227 -14.71 -2.70 -1.58
CA ARG A 227 -15.11 -3.54 -2.72
C ARG A 227 -15.72 -2.72 -3.84
N ALA A 228 -16.64 -1.81 -3.54
CA ALA A 228 -17.28 -0.95 -4.55
C ALA A 228 -16.26 -0.09 -5.30
N LEU A 229 -15.32 0.53 -4.57
CA LEU A 229 -14.24 1.33 -5.17
C LEU A 229 -13.31 0.51 -6.07
N LEU A 230 -12.95 -0.71 -5.65
CA LEU A 230 -12.15 -1.60 -6.49
C LEU A 230 -12.93 -2.13 -7.69
N ALA A 231 -14.21 -2.44 -7.54
CA ALA A 231 -15.05 -2.90 -8.63
C ALA A 231 -15.22 -1.82 -9.70
N GLU A 232 -15.35 -0.55 -9.29
CA GLU A 232 -15.28 0.59 -10.20
C GLU A 232 -13.92 0.68 -10.89
N MET A 233 -12.81 0.61 -10.15
CA MET A 233 -11.46 0.68 -10.74
C MET A 233 -11.15 -0.46 -11.73
N LEU A 234 -11.69 -1.66 -11.47
CA LEU A 234 -11.48 -2.87 -12.28
C LEU A 234 -12.56 -3.09 -13.35
N HIS A 235 -13.52 -2.16 -13.45
CA HIS A 235 -14.70 -2.25 -14.32
C HIS A 235 -15.41 -3.61 -14.20
N CYS A 236 -15.95 -3.93 -13.02
CA CYS A 236 -16.80 -5.10 -12.82
C CYS A 236 -17.99 -4.84 -11.89
N PRO A 237 -19.01 -5.70 -11.92
CA PRO A 237 -20.05 -5.70 -10.90
C PRO A 237 -19.46 -5.95 -9.51
N VAL A 238 -19.90 -5.15 -8.52
CA VAL A 238 -19.40 -5.27 -7.14
C VAL A 238 -19.66 -6.65 -6.54
N ASP A 239 -20.75 -7.31 -6.91
CA ASP A 239 -21.12 -8.64 -6.42
C ASP A 239 -20.33 -9.78 -7.08
N GLU A 240 -19.46 -9.47 -8.03
CA GLU A 240 -18.49 -10.40 -8.64
C GLU A 240 -17.07 -10.22 -8.09
N LEU A 241 -16.87 -9.29 -7.16
CA LEU A 241 -15.56 -9.00 -6.56
C LEU A 241 -15.61 -9.19 -5.04
N VAL A 242 -14.73 -10.01 -4.49
CA VAL A 242 -14.49 -10.15 -3.04
C VAL A 242 -13.04 -9.84 -2.71
N LEU A 243 -12.74 -9.63 -1.43
CA LEU A 243 -11.36 -9.41 -0.97
C LEU A 243 -10.89 -10.59 -0.12
N CYS A 244 -9.62 -10.92 -0.27
CA CYS A 244 -8.94 -11.93 0.53
C CYS A 244 -7.50 -11.50 0.84
N SER A 245 -6.75 -12.33 1.56
CA SER A 245 -5.41 -12.00 2.05
C SER A 245 -4.40 -11.79 0.92
N ASN A 246 -4.35 -12.67 -0.07
CA ASN A 246 -3.40 -12.60 -1.17
C ASN A 246 -3.81 -13.55 -2.30
N VAL A 247 -3.16 -13.39 -3.45
CA VAL A 247 -3.27 -14.28 -4.62
C VAL A 247 -3.11 -15.74 -4.25
N THR A 248 -2.09 -16.09 -3.45
CA THR A 248 -1.82 -17.49 -3.08
C THR A 248 -3.03 -18.11 -2.36
N THR A 249 -3.68 -17.37 -1.46
CA THR A 249 -4.90 -17.83 -0.79
C THR A 249 -6.08 -17.94 -1.77
N ALA A 250 -6.26 -17.00 -2.70
CA ALA A 250 -7.37 -17.07 -3.65
C ALA A 250 -7.22 -18.22 -4.67
N THR A 251 -6.01 -18.44 -5.21
CA THR A 251 -5.77 -19.55 -6.13
C THR A 251 -5.94 -20.89 -5.44
N ASN A 252 -5.50 -21.01 -4.17
CA ASN A 252 -5.84 -22.16 -3.32
C ASN A 252 -7.36 -22.29 -3.12
N THR A 253 -8.07 -21.18 -2.90
CA THR A 253 -9.53 -21.18 -2.76
C THR A 253 -10.20 -21.74 -4.02
N VAL A 254 -9.79 -21.32 -5.22
CA VAL A 254 -10.32 -21.87 -6.48
C VAL A 254 -10.03 -23.37 -6.58
N LEU A 255 -8.75 -23.74 -6.47
CA LEU A 255 -8.29 -25.10 -6.71
C LEU A 255 -8.87 -26.12 -5.73
N GLN A 256 -9.03 -25.76 -4.45
CA GLN A 256 -9.60 -26.64 -3.43
C GLN A 256 -11.13 -26.70 -3.46
N ASN A 257 -11.81 -25.73 -4.07
CA ASN A 257 -13.26 -25.77 -4.22
C ASN A 257 -13.73 -26.49 -5.50
N LEU A 258 -12.92 -26.51 -6.55
CA LEU A 258 -13.21 -27.32 -7.74
C LEU A 258 -13.23 -28.80 -7.38
N ARG A 259 -14.28 -29.51 -7.80
CA ARG A 259 -14.38 -30.96 -7.63
C ARG A 259 -13.63 -31.67 -8.74
N TRP A 260 -12.58 -32.39 -8.43
CA TRP A 260 -11.76 -33.09 -9.42
C TRP A 260 -12.22 -34.53 -9.61
N GLU A 261 -12.49 -34.90 -10.86
CA GLU A 261 -12.84 -36.27 -11.25
C GLU A 261 -11.62 -36.96 -11.88
N GLU A 262 -11.65 -38.29 -11.93
CA GLU A 262 -10.54 -39.07 -12.50
C GLU A 262 -10.36 -38.73 -14.00
N GLY A 263 -9.13 -38.32 -14.35
CA GLY A 263 -8.78 -37.85 -15.68
C GLY A 263 -9.04 -36.36 -15.93
N ASP A 264 -9.56 -35.60 -14.96
CA ASP A 264 -9.60 -34.13 -15.06
C ASP A 264 -8.17 -33.58 -15.10
N LYS A 265 -7.91 -32.63 -16.00
CA LYS A 265 -6.58 -32.04 -16.21
C LYS A 265 -6.55 -30.54 -15.88
N ILE A 266 -5.47 -30.14 -15.22
CA ILE A 266 -5.06 -28.75 -15.00
C ILE A 266 -3.95 -28.44 -16.00
N VAL A 267 -4.21 -27.56 -16.97
CA VAL A 267 -3.20 -27.08 -17.93
C VAL A 267 -2.67 -25.73 -17.46
N TYR A 268 -1.37 -25.60 -17.26
CA TYR A 268 -0.78 -24.36 -16.75
C TYR A 268 0.51 -23.99 -17.46
N THR A 269 0.83 -22.70 -17.56
CA THR A 269 2.09 -22.25 -18.16
C THR A 269 3.25 -22.32 -17.18
N SER A 270 4.48 -22.61 -17.63
CA SER A 270 5.68 -22.60 -16.78
C SER A 270 6.04 -21.22 -16.19
N GLY A 271 5.33 -20.16 -16.58
CA GLY A 271 5.41 -18.82 -15.98
C GLY A 271 4.73 -18.69 -14.61
N VAL A 272 3.84 -19.62 -14.23
CA VAL A 272 3.10 -19.50 -12.97
C VAL A 272 4.03 -19.46 -11.78
N TYR A 273 3.64 -18.69 -10.77
CA TYR A 273 4.46 -18.54 -9.57
C TYR A 273 4.66 -19.88 -8.85
N GLY A 274 5.85 -20.13 -8.32
CA GLY A 274 6.20 -21.42 -7.72
C GLY A 274 5.31 -21.86 -6.54
N ALA A 275 4.66 -20.91 -5.82
CA ALA A 275 3.67 -21.29 -4.80
C ALA A 275 2.36 -21.82 -5.42
N LEU A 276 1.97 -21.31 -6.58
CA LEU A 276 0.83 -21.83 -7.34
C LEU A 276 1.17 -23.19 -7.98
N GLU A 277 2.37 -23.33 -8.56
CA GLU A 277 2.85 -24.63 -9.07
C GLU A 277 2.84 -25.70 -7.97
N LYS A 278 3.36 -25.38 -6.77
CA LYS A 278 3.25 -26.28 -5.60
C LYS A 278 1.81 -26.55 -5.16
N THR A 279 0.90 -25.59 -5.35
CA THR A 279 -0.53 -25.81 -5.05
C THR A 279 -1.14 -26.77 -6.07
N ILE A 280 -0.78 -26.67 -7.35
CA ILE A 280 -1.22 -27.61 -8.39
C ILE A 280 -0.73 -29.03 -8.05
N GLU A 281 0.55 -29.18 -7.68
CA GLU A 281 1.09 -30.48 -7.27
C GLU A 281 0.37 -31.04 -6.03
N TYR A 282 0.07 -30.20 -5.04
CA TYR A 282 -0.74 -30.62 -3.89
C TYR A 282 -2.14 -31.12 -4.28
N ILE A 283 -2.80 -30.49 -5.26
CA ILE A 283 -4.10 -30.94 -5.77
C ILE A 283 -3.98 -32.29 -6.48
N VAL A 284 -2.95 -32.48 -7.31
CA VAL A 284 -2.67 -33.76 -7.97
C VAL A 284 -2.35 -34.86 -6.95
N GLU A 285 -1.67 -34.52 -5.86
CA GLU A 285 -1.36 -35.48 -4.79
C GLU A 285 -2.62 -35.91 -4.00
N THR A 286 -3.55 -34.98 -3.78
CA THR A 286 -4.70 -35.19 -2.87
C THR A 286 -6.01 -35.48 -3.58
N THR A 287 -6.04 -35.45 -4.91
CA THR A 287 -7.24 -35.67 -5.74
C THR A 287 -6.90 -36.49 -6.99
N PRO A 288 -7.90 -37.00 -7.73
CA PRO A 288 -7.66 -37.73 -8.98
C PRO A 288 -7.24 -36.85 -10.18
N ALA A 289 -7.01 -35.55 -9.99
CA ALA A 289 -6.61 -34.64 -11.06
C ALA A 289 -5.20 -34.95 -11.57
N GLU A 290 -4.96 -34.63 -12.83
CA GLU A 290 -3.63 -34.59 -13.45
C GLU A 290 -3.23 -33.15 -13.78
N SER A 291 -1.93 -32.87 -13.89
CA SER A 291 -1.42 -31.58 -14.33
C SER A 291 -0.62 -31.70 -15.62
N VAL A 292 -0.69 -30.67 -16.47
CA VAL A 292 0.04 -30.57 -17.73
C VAL A 292 0.67 -29.18 -17.83
N ARG A 293 2.00 -29.15 -17.84
CA ARG A 293 2.80 -27.93 -17.90
C ARG A 293 3.09 -27.53 -19.34
N VAL A 294 2.77 -26.30 -19.71
CA VAL A 294 3.11 -25.66 -20.99
C VAL A 294 4.40 -24.87 -20.80
N GLU A 295 5.50 -25.39 -21.33
CA GLU A 295 6.79 -24.70 -21.25
C GLU A 295 6.82 -23.44 -22.12
N LEU A 296 6.99 -22.28 -21.48
CA LEU A 296 7.24 -21.01 -22.12
C LEU A 296 8.73 -20.67 -22.11
N ASP A 297 9.26 -20.34 -23.28
CA ASP A 297 10.66 -19.92 -23.44
C ASP A 297 10.74 -18.40 -23.68
N LEU A 298 10.37 -17.62 -22.66
CA LEU A 298 10.23 -16.16 -22.73
C LEU A 298 11.57 -15.40 -22.89
N PRO A 299 11.59 -14.23 -23.55
CA PRO A 299 10.48 -13.59 -24.27
C PRO A 299 10.15 -14.31 -25.59
N GLN A 300 8.87 -14.32 -25.97
CA GLN A 300 8.37 -14.80 -27.27
C GLN A 300 7.22 -13.91 -27.74
N SER A 301 6.82 -14.02 -29.01
CA SER A 301 5.64 -13.30 -29.51
C SER A 301 4.35 -13.82 -28.86
N ASP A 302 3.33 -12.95 -28.81
CA ASP A 302 1.99 -13.32 -28.33
C ASP A 302 1.42 -14.51 -29.09
N ASP A 303 1.60 -14.54 -30.41
CA ASP A 303 1.14 -15.64 -31.26
C ASP A 303 1.77 -16.98 -30.87
N LYS A 304 3.06 -16.99 -30.52
CA LYS A 304 3.75 -18.22 -30.15
C LYS A 304 3.25 -18.75 -28.81
N ILE A 305 3.06 -17.86 -27.82
CA ILE A 305 2.54 -18.23 -26.51
C ILE A 305 1.13 -18.82 -26.64
N VAL A 306 0.26 -18.15 -27.40
CA VAL A 306 -1.13 -18.59 -27.61
C VAL A 306 -1.17 -19.89 -28.42
N GLU A 307 -0.34 -20.06 -29.44
CA GLU A 307 -0.24 -21.28 -30.23
C GLU A 307 0.21 -22.48 -29.37
N LEU A 308 1.24 -22.30 -28.54
CA LEU A 308 1.71 -23.34 -27.62
C LEU A 308 0.59 -23.80 -26.68
N PHE A 309 -0.08 -22.83 -26.05
CA PHE A 309 -1.18 -23.13 -25.13
C PHE A 309 -2.35 -23.82 -25.85
N ARG A 310 -2.76 -23.31 -27.03
CA ARG A 310 -3.81 -23.91 -27.86
C ARG A 310 -3.46 -25.35 -28.23
N LYS A 311 -2.25 -25.59 -28.71
CA LYS A 311 -1.78 -26.92 -29.10
C LYS A 311 -1.91 -27.89 -27.93
N THR A 312 -1.42 -27.52 -26.75
CA THR A 312 -1.54 -28.37 -25.56
C THR A 312 -3.00 -28.61 -25.17
N LEU A 313 -3.86 -27.58 -25.17
CA LEU A 313 -5.29 -27.77 -24.89
C LEU A 313 -5.93 -28.76 -25.87
N THR A 314 -5.70 -28.61 -27.18
CA THR A 314 -6.25 -29.49 -28.21
C THR A 314 -5.76 -30.92 -28.04
N GLU A 315 -4.46 -31.13 -27.83
CA GLU A 315 -3.87 -32.45 -27.63
C GLU A 315 -4.41 -33.14 -26.37
N GLU A 316 -4.51 -32.43 -25.25
CA GLU A 316 -4.99 -33.00 -23.99
C GLU A 316 -6.50 -33.27 -24.01
N LYS A 317 -7.30 -32.44 -24.68
CA LYS A 317 -8.73 -32.71 -24.89
C LYS A 317 -8.93 -33.96 -25.74
N LEU A 318 -8.18 -34.11 -26.83
CA LEU A 318 -8.24 -35.31 -27.68
C LEU A 318 -7.86 -36.57 -26.88
N LYS A 319 -6.87 -36.49 -25.98
CA LYS A 319 -6.52 -37.61 -25.08
C LYS A 319 -7.68 -37.99 -24.15
N CYS A 320 -8.38 -37.01 -23.58
CA CYS A 320 -9.55 -37.27 -22.72
C CYS A 320 -10.69 -37.91 -23.53
N GLU A 321 -10.96 -37.41 -24.73
CA GLU A 321 -11.98 -37.96 -25.64
C GLU A 321 -11.67 -39.40 -26.04
N GLN A 322 -10.42 -39.70 -26.42
CA GLN A 322 -9.97 -41.04 -26.79
C GLN A 322 -10.03 -42.03 -25.62
N ALA A 323 -9.74 -41.58 -24.41
CA ALA A 323 -9.88 -42.38 -23.20
C ALA A 323 -11.35 -42.57 -22.78
N GLY A 324 -12.28 -41.79 -23.33
CA GLY A 324 -13.68 -41.75 -22.90
C GLY A 324 -13.84 -41.31 -21.45
N LYS A 325 -12.87 -40.55 -20.91
CA LYS A 325 -12.75 -40.24 -19.48
C LYS A 325 -12.01 -38.92 -19.28
N GLY A 326 -12.47 -38.13 -18.30
CA GLY A 326 -11.84 -36.87 -17.92
C GLY A 326 -12.14 -35.70 -18.87
N ARG A 327 -11.58 -34.54 -18.56
CA ARG A 327 -11.60 -33.33 -19.39
C ARG A 327 -10.44 -32.41 -19.04
N VAL A 328 -10.05 -31.53 -19.97
CA VAL A 328 -9.25 -30.35 -19.59
C VAL A 328 -10.17 -29.38 -18.86
N ARG A 329 -10.01 -29.27 -17.55
CA ARG A 329 -10.96 -28.55 -16.69
C ARG A 329 -10.57 -27.11 -16.46
N LEU A 330 -9.29 -26.84 -16.25
CA LEU A 330 -8.78 -25.54 -15.85
C LEU A 330 -7.49 -25.20 -16.60
N GLY A 331 -7.46 -24.01 -17.19
CA GLY A 331 -6.28 -23.34 -17.74
C GLY A 331 -5.77 -22.28 -16.76
N ILE A 332 -4.49 -22.32 -16.39
CA ILE A 332 -3.87 -21.39 -15.44
C ILE A 332 -2.71 -20.65 -16.10
N PHE A 333 -2.72 -19.33 -16.04
CA PHE A 333 -1.66 -18.49 -16.60
C PHE A 333 -1.64 -17.11 -15.92
N ASP A 334 -0.48 -16.47 -15.93
CA ASP A 334 -0.29 -15.15 -15.35
C ASP A 334 -0.84 -14.04 -16.27
N SER A 335 -1.11 -12.85 -15.72
CA SER A 335 -1.18 -11.62 -16.53
C SER A 335 0.20 -11.04 -16.80
N ILE A 336 1.08 -11.12 -15.81
CA ILE A 336 2.49 -10.73 -15.86
C ILE A 336 3.26 -11.79 -15.07
N VAL A 337 4.15 -12.49 -15.77
CA VAL A 337 5.02 -13.51 -15.18
C VAL A 337 5.97 -12.83 -14.18
N SER A 338 6.22 -13.47 -13.04
CA SER A 338 7.15 -12.90 -12.05
C SER A 338 8.57 -12.84 -12.63
N MET A 339 9.08 -13.96 -13.17
CA MET A 339 10.42 -14.04 -13.75
C MET A 339 10.44 -14.90 -15.02
N PRO A 340 10.90 -14.37 -16.17
CA PRO A 340 11.20 -12.95 -16.40
C PRO A 340 9.94 -12.09 -16.20
N GLY A 341 10.15 -10.85 -15.75
CA GLY A 341 9.08 -9.92 -15.35
C GLY A 341 8.34 -9.34 -16.55
N LEU A 342 7.55 -10.14 -17.26
CA LEU A 342 6.98 -9.80 -18.57
C LEU A 342 5.47 -9.99 -18.59
N ARG A 343 4.77 -9.07 -19.26
CA ARG A 343 3.36 -9.26 -19.60
C ARG A 343 3.22 -10.36 -20.66
N VAL A 344 2.21 -11.21 -20.50
CA VAL A 344 1.83 -12.24 -21.47
C VAL A 344 0.45 -11.94 -22.06
N PRO A 345 0.04 -12.52 -23.20
CA PRO A 345 -1.24 -12.22 -23.86
C PRO A 345 -2.43 -12.92 -23.18
N PHE A 346 -2.58 -12.74 -21.87
CA PHE A 346 -3.59 -13.40 -21.06
C PHE A 346 -5.03 -13.14 -21.54
N GLU A 347 -5.32 -12.00 -22.19
CA GLU A 347 -6.63 -11.74 -22.81
C GLU A 347 -6.96 -12.78 -23.89
N ARG A 348 -5.97 -13.10 -24.73
CA ARG A 348 -6.11 -14.11 -25.79
C ARG A 348 -6.18 -15.52 -25.20
N LEU A 349 -5.49 -15.77 -24.09
CA LEU A 349 -5.54 -17.06 -23.38
C LEU A 349 -6.91 -17.27 -22.69
N VAL A 350 -7.50 -16.24 -22.08
CA VAL A 350 -8.87 -16.28 -21.54
C VAL A 350 -9.87 -16.56 -22.66
N GLN A 351 -9.76 -15.83 -23.78
CA GLN A 351 -10.64 -16.04 -24.94
C GLN A 351 -10.50 -17.48 -25.49
N LEU A 352 -9.29 -18.01 -25.55
CA LEU A 352 -9.00 -19.38 -25.97
C LEU A 352 -9.63 -20.41 -25.01
N CYS A 353 -9.45 -20.26 -23.69
CA CYS A 353 -10.11 -21.11 -22.70
C CYS A 353 -11.63 -21.14 -22.90
N ARG A 354 -12.25 -19.96 -23.09
CA ARG A 354 -13.69 -19.84 -23.36
C ARG A 354 -14.11 -20.56 -24.64
N GLN A 355 -13.36 -20.40 -25.74
CA GLN A 355 -13.62 -21.10 -27.01
C GLN A 355 -13.55 -22.62 -26.87
N GLU A 356 -12.65 -23.10 -25.99
CA GLU A 356 -12.41 -24.52 -25.76
C GLU A 356 -13.29 -25.12 -24.66
N GLY A 357 -14.16 -24.33 -24.00
CA GLY A 357 -14.97 -24.79 -22.87
C GLY A 357 -14.15 -25.18 -21.64
N VAL A 358 -12.98 -24.55 -21.46
CA VAL A 358 -12.06 -24.76 -20.33
C VAL A 358 -12.16 -23.56 -19.39
N LEU A 359 -12.23 -23.78 -18.07
CA LEU A 359 -12.22 -22.68 -17.11
C LEU A 359 -10.87 -21.95 -17.14
N SER A 360 -10.87 -20.63 -16.97
CA SER A 360 -9.67 -19.81 -16.89
C SER A 360 -9.40 -19.31 -15.47
N LEU A 361 -8.19 -19.55 -14.94
CA LEU A 361 -7.69 -18.92 -13.72
C LEU A 361 -6.49 -18.03 -14.05
N VAL A 362 -6.71 -16.72 -13.96
CA VAL A 362 -5.66 -15.72 -14.21
C VAL A 362 -4.98 -15.35 -12.89
N ASP A 363 -3.70 -15.67 -12.77
CA ASP A 363 -2.83 -15.12 -11.73
C ASP A 363 -2.42 -13.69 -12.13
N ALA A 364 -3.12 -12.70 -11.58
CA ALA A 364 -2.82 -11.29 -11.79
C ALA A 364 -2.17 -10.66 -10.56
N ALA A 365 -1.33 -11.41 -9.81
CA ALA A 365 -0.59 -10.84 -8.69
C ALA A 365 0.14 -9.54 -9.05
N HIS A 366 0.71 -9.50 -10.24
CA HIS A 366 1.15 -8.29 -10.91
C HIS A 366 0.03 -7.85 -11.87
N GLY A 367 -0.89 -7.03 -11.37
CA GLY A 367 -2.14 -6.68 -12.08
C GLY A 367 -2.64 -5.28 -11.71
N VAL A 368 -3.56 -5.17 -10.76
CA VAL A 368 -4.15 -3.89 -10.34
C VAL A 368 -3.06 -2.90 -9.92
N GLY A 369 -3.16 -1.67 -10.44
CA GLY A 369 -2.15 -0.61 -10.26
C GLY A 369 -0.87 -0.76 -11.10
N HIS A 370 -0.64 -1.93 -11.72
CA HIS A 370 0.48 -2.22 -12.62
C HIS A 370 0.08 -2.06 -14.09
N ILE A 371 -1.04 -2.69 -14.48
CA ILE A 371 -1.62 -2.65 -15.82
C ILE A 371 -3.08 -2.21 -15.73
N ALA A 372 -3.63 -1.76 -16.86
CA ALA A 372 -5.07 -1.58 -16.96
C ALA A 372 -5.76 -2.95 -16.97
N LEU A 373 -6.85 -3.07 -16.22
CA LEU A 373 -7.70 -4.26 -16.18
C LEU A 373 -9.14 -3.81 -16.33
N ASP A 374 -9.84 -4.41 -17.28
CA ASP A 374 -11.28 -4.31 -17.44
C ASP A 374 -11.84 -5.73 -17.35
N LEU A 375 -12.42 -6.07 -16.21
CA LEU A 375 -12.85 -7.44 -15.93
C LEU A 375 -14.17 -7.79 -16.60
N THR A 376 -14.97 -6.78 -16.98
CA THR A 376 -16.17 -6.98 -17.79
C THR A 376 -15.80 -7.33 -19.24
N GLU A 377 -14.82 -6.65 -19.82
CA GLU A 377 -14.33 -6.95 -21.17
C GLU A 377 -13.53 -8.26 -21.23
N LEU A 378 -12.63 -8.48 -20.26
CA LEU A 378 -11.81 -9.68 -20.20
C LEU A 378 -12.65 -10.95 -19.98
N ASP A 379 -13.64 -10.86 -19.08
CA ASP A 379 -14.59 -11.91 -18.73
C ASP A 379 -13.93 -13.28 -18.33
N PRO A 380 -12.91 -13.30 -17.44
CA PRO A 380 -12.28 -14.56 -17.02
C PRO A 380 -13.20 -15.37 -16.11
N ASP A 381 -12.94 -16.67 -15.95
CA ASP A 381 -13.71 -17.51 -15.00
C ASP A 381 -13.30 -17.25 -13.55
N PHE A 382 -12.01 -16.99 -13.32
CA PHE A 382 -11.44 -16.55 -12.06
C PHE A 382 -10.26 -15.63 -12.36
N LEU A 383 -10.18 -14.49 -11.66
CA LEU A 383 -8.99 -13.65 -11.68
C LEU A 383 -8.70 -13.16 -10.27
N VAL A 384 -7.42 -13.20 -9.88
CA VAL A 384 -7.00 -12.62 -8.61
C VAL A 384 -5.83 -11.67 -8.79
N THR A 385 -5.87 -10.53 -8.09
CA THR A 385 -4.81 -9.54 -8.13
C THR A 385 -4.46 -8.96 -6.77
N ASN A 386 -3.17 -8.77 -6.48
CA ASN A 386 -2.72 -8.24 -5.19
C ASN A 386 -2.79 -6.71 -5.17
N CYS A 387 -3.66 -6.15 -4.34
CA CYS A 387 -3.72 -4.71 -4.09
C CYS A 387 -2.47 -4.22 -3.35
N HIS A 388 -1.87 -5.06 -2.52
CA HIS A 388 -0.73 -4.67 -1.69
C HIS A 388 0.61 -4.59 -2.41
N LYS A 389 0.67 -5.00 -3.68
CA LYS A 389 1.87 -4.82 -4.51
C LYS A 389 1.86 -3.41 -5.08
N TRP A 390 1.15 -3.20 -6.19
CA TRP A 390 1.27 -1.97 -6.98
C TRP A 390 0.20 -0.91 -6.70
N LEU A 391 -0.86 -1.25 -5.97
CA LEU A 391 -1.94 -0.31 -5.64
C LEU A 391 -1.67 0.47 -4.35
N PHE A 392 -0.55 0.22 -3.66
CA PHE A 392 -0.17 0.89 -2.40
C PHE A 392 -1.15 0.65 -1.25
N VAL A 393 -1.86 -0.48 -1.26
CA VAL A 393 -2.64 -0.95 -0.10
C VAL A 393 -1.69 -1.63 0.89
N PRO A 394 -1.94 -1.59 2.21
CA PRO A 394 -1.15 -2.37 3.16
C PRO A 394 -1.16 -3.87 2.83
N ARG A 395 -0.08 -4.56 3.22
CA ARG A 395 0.10 -5.98 2.96
C ARG A 395 -1.08 -6.81 3.46
N SER A 396 -1.30 -7.92 2.75
CA SER A 396 -2.39 -8.88 2.97
C SER A 396 -3.76 -8.43 2.46
N VAL A 397 -3.81 -7.80 1.28
CA VAL A 397 -5.07 -7.57 0.53
C VAL A 397 -4.92 -7.94 -0.95
N ALA A 398 -5.84 -8.75 -1.45
CA ALA A 398 -6.04 -9.06 -2.87
C ALA A 398 -7.52 -8.95 -3.25
N ALA A 399 -7.77 -8.54 -4.49
CA ALA A 399 -9.08 -8.55 -5.11
C ALA A 399 -9.27 -9.86 -5.87
N PHE A 400 -10.33 -10.59 -5.57
CA PHE A 400 -10.66 -11.88 -6.15
C PHE A 400 -11.99 -11.77 -6.90
N PHE A 401 -11.90 -11.85 -8.22
CA PHE A 401 -13.02 -11.75 -9.14
C PHE A 401 -13.54 -13.14 -9.52
N VAL A 402 -14.85 -13.33 -9.37
CA VAL A 402 -15.59 -14.52 -9.78
C VAL A 402 -16.93 -14.07 -10.38
N PRO A 403 -17.15 -14.25 -11.69
CA PRO A 403 -18.39 -13.84 -12.32
C PRO A 403 -19.56 -14.65 -11.77
N LYS A 404 -20.77 -14.08 -11.76
CA LYS A 404 -21.98 -14.71 -11.18
C LYS A 404 -22.18 -16.15 -11.64
N ARG A 405 -21.90 -16.42 -12.92
CA ARG A 405 -22.00 -17.76 -13.53
C ARG A 405 -21.15 -18.82 -12.82
N ASN A 406 -20.07 -18.44 -12.13
CA ASN A 406 -19.10 -19.36 -11.51
C ASN A 406 -19.06 -19.27 -9.97
N GLN A 407 -19.79 -18.35 -9.33
CA GLN A 407 -19.74 -18.19 -7.87
C GLN A 407 -20.19 -19.45 -7.12
N HIS A 408 -21.08 -20.23 -7.72
CA HIS A 408 -21.52 -21.53 -7.18
C HIS A 408 -20.39 -22.57 -7.08
N LEU A 409 -19.29 -22.37 -7.80
CA LEU A 409 -18.09 -23.20 -7.72
C LEU A 409 -17.24 -22.88 -6.49
N ILE A 410 -17.42 -21.72 -5.85
CA ILE A 410 -16.75 -21.34 -4.60
C ILE A 410 -17.68 -21.68 -3.43
N HIS A 411 -17.65 -22.95 -3.04
CA HIS A 411 -18.49 -23.47 -1.96
C HIS A 411 -18.09 -22.96 -0.57
N THR A 412 -16.80 -22.71 -0.33
CA THR A 412 -16.26 -22.22 0.94
C THR A 412 -15.08 -21.28 0.72
N THR A 413 -14.88 -20.34 1.65
CA THR A 413 -13.63 -19.60 1.79
C THR A 413 -12.50 -20.48 2.29
N LEU A 414 -11.27 -19.95 2.28
CA LEU A 414 -10.10 -20.55 2.91
C LEU A 414 -9.57 -19.63 4.03
N PRO A 415 -9.68 -20.02 5.31
CA PRO A 415 -10.35 -21.23 5.82
C PRO A 415 -11.88 -21.16 5.70
N THR A 416 -12.55 -22.31 5.86
CA THR A 416 -14.01 -22.37 6.05
C THR A 416 -14.41 -21.59 7.31
N SER A 417 -15.50 -20.81 7.23
CA SER A 417 -15.98 -19.99 8.35
C SER A 417 -17.51 -19.90 8.39
N HIS A 418 -18.04 -18.97 9.20
CA HIS A 418 -19.47 -18.87 9.53
C HIS A 418 -20.38 -18.63 8.33
N GLY A 419 -19.87 -18.04 7.24
CA GLY A 419 -20.66 -17.85 6.02
C GLY A 419 -20.94 -19.14 5.24
N PHE A 420 -20.23 -20.25 5.51
CA PHE A 420 -20.39 -21.51 4.78
C PHE A 420 -21.80 -22.07 4.98
N GLN A 421 -22.46 -22.43 3.87
CA GLN A 421 -23.80 -23.00 3.88
C GLN A 421 -23.74 -24.49 3.50
N PRO A 422 -23.93 -25.41 4.47
CA PRO A 422 -23.93 -26.84 4.18
C PRO A 422 -25.11 -27.20 3.27
N GLN A 423 -24.87 -28.08 2.30
CA GLN A 423 -25.94 -28.62 1.43
C GLN A 423 -26.91 -29.54 2.17
N ARG A 424 -26.50 -30.07 3.34
CA ARG A 424 -27.37 -30.85 4.23
C ARG A 424 -28.16 -29.87 5.10
N THR A 425 -29.42 -30.23 5.43
CA THR A 425 -30.31 -29.44 6.30
C THR A 425 -29.84 -29.45 7.76
N SER A 426 -28.68 -28.88 8.03
CA SER A 426 -28.16 -28.66 9.38
C SER A 426 -28.08 -27.16 9.63
N THR A 427 -28.82 -26.67 10.62
CA THR A 427 -28.67 -25.29 11.10
C THR A 427 -27.40 -25.20 11.94
N ILE A 428 -26.42 -24.43 11.49
CA ILE A 428 -25.19 -24.13 12.24
C ILE A 428 -25.36 -22.73 12.84
N HIS A 429 -25.01 -22.57 14.12
CA HIS A 429 -25.05 -21.27 14.78
C HIS A 429 -24.00 -20.34 14.19
N ASP A 430 -24.43 -19.17 13.69
CA ASP A 430 -23.57 -18.08 13.24
C ASP A 430 -23.52 -17.01 14.34
N PRO A 431 -22.36 -16.78 14.99
CA PRO A 431 -22.22 -15.75 16.00
C PRO A 431 -22.16 -14.34 15.40
N MET A 432 -22.02 -14.18 14.08
CA MET A 432 -21.99 -12.89 13.41
C MET A 432 -23.41 -12.32 13.27
N PRO A 433 -23.57 -10.98 13.29
CA PRO A 433 -24.86 -10.37 13.04
C PRO A 433 -25.40 -10.75 11.66
N THR A 434 -26.71 -10.63 11.48
CA THR A 434 -27.31 -10.76 10.15
C THR A 434 -26.69 -9.74 9.20
N SER A 435 -26.13 -10.22 8.10
CA SER A 435 -25.58 -9.39 7.05
C SER A 435 -26.69 -8.96 6.08
N ASP A 436 -26.64 -7.69 5.65
CA ASP A 436 -27.46 -7.17 4.55
C ASP A 436 -27.02 -7.70 3.17
N GLU A 437 -25.89 -8.40 3.10
CA GLU A 437 -25.40 -9.01 1.87
C GLU A 437 -26.23 -10.25 1.51
N THR A 438 -26.83 -10.20 0.33
CA THR A 438 -27.69 -11.26 -0.21
C THR A 438 -26.94 -12.23 -1.12
N ASN A 439 -25.78 -11.84 -1.65
CA ASN A 439 -24.95 -12.71 -2.45
C ASN A 439 -24.23 -13.74 -1.55
N PRO A 440 -24.47 -15.06 -1.73
CA PRO A 440 -23.92 -16.08 -0.84
C PRO A 440 -22.40 -16.17 -0.86
N MET A 441 -21.74 -16.00 -2.02
CA MET A 441 -20.28 -16.02 -2.09
C MET A 441 -19.73 -14.81 -1.35
N VAL A 442 -20.24 -13.61 -1.65
CA VAL A 442 -19.76 -12.37 -1.04
C VAL A 442 -19.88 -12.41 0.49
N LYS A 443 -21.03 -12.86 1.00
CA LYS A 443 -21.27 -12.99 2.44
C LYS A 443 -20.21 -13.85 3.12
N GLN A 444 -19.73 -14.92 2.48
CA GLN A 444 -18.66 -15.77 3.03
C GLN A 444 -17.34 -15.02 3.22
N PHE A 445 -17.03 -14.06 2.35
CA PHE A 445 -15.81 -13.25 2.42
C PHE A 445 -15.94 -12.02 3.34
N GLU A 446 -17.10 -11.77 3.96
CA GLU A 446 -17.22 -10.71 4.98
C GLU A 446 -16.56 -11.12 6.30
N TYR A 447 -16.59 -12.41 6.63
CA TYR A 447 -15.93 -12.95 7.81
C TYR A 447 -15.46 -14.39 7.55
N PHE A 448 -14.15 -14.56 7.42
CA PHE A 448 -13.50 -15.85 7.16
C PHE A 448 -12.44 -16.20 8.22
N GLY A 449 -12.69 -15.74 9.45
CA GLY A 449 -11.78 -15.86 10.60
C GLY A 449 -11.35 -14.49 11.13
N THR A 450 -11.00 -14.44 12.42
CA THR A 450 -10.51 -13.22 13.06
C THR A 450 -9.14 -12.84 12.49
N ILE A 451 -9.08 -11.67 11.85
CA ILE A 451 -7.87 -11.10 11.25
C ILE A 451 -7.82 -9.60 11.56
N ASP A 452 -6.66 -8.96 11.34
CA ASP A 452 -6.61 -7.49 11.23
C ASP A 452 -7.26 -7.05 9.90
N GLY A 453 -8.50 -6.57 9.99
CA GLY A 453 -9.28 -6.06 8.86
C GLY A 453 -8.90 -4.64 8.41
N ALA A 454 -8.02 -3.94 9.13
CA ALA A 454 -7.70 -2.54 8.85
C ALA A 454 -7.10 -2.33 7.45
N ALA A 455 -6.28 -3.26 6.96
CA ALA A 455 -5.70 -3.19 5.63
C ALA A 455 -6.77 -3.16 4.51
N TYR A 456 -7.84 -3.93 4.65
CA TYR A 456 -8.96 -3.98 3.71
C TYR A 456 -9.74 -2.66 3.67
N CYS A 457 -9.70 -1.87 4.75
CA CYS A 457 -10.36 -0.57 4.84
C CYS A 457 -9.52 0.57 4.20
N CYS A 458 -8.26 0.30 3.83
CA CYS A 458 -7.32 1.31 3.32
C CYS A 458 -7.37 1.54 1.81
N ILE A 459 -8.21 0.80 1.08
CA ILE A 459 -8.31 0.88 -0.38
C ILE A 459 -8.68 2.28 -0.86
N GLU A 460 -9.62 2.94 -0.18
CA GLU A 460 -10.02 4.30 -0.53
C GLU A 460 -8.85 5.28 -0.46
N GLU A 461 -8.06 5.22 0.61
CA GLU A 461 -6.91 6.11 0.79
C GLU A 461 -5.83 5.84 -0.27
N ALA A 462 -5.62 4.57 -0.63
CA ALA A 462 -4.66 4.18 -1.64
C ALA A 462 -5.08 4.67 -3.05
N ILE A 463 -6.36 4.50 -3.41
CA ILE A 463 -6.92 5.03 -4.66
C ILE A 463 -6.86 6.56 -4.68
N ARG A 464 -7.22 7.23 -3.58
CA ARG A 464 -7.16 8.69 -3.48
C ARG A 464 -5.74 9.21 -3.66
N PHE A 465 -4.75 8.60 -2.99
CA PHE A 465 -3.34 8.97 -3.16
C PHE A 465 -2.91 8.86 -4.63
N ARG A 466 -3.26 7.76 -5.29
CA ARG A 466 -2.88 7.54 -6.70
C ARG A 466 -3.58 8.52 -7.65
N ASN A 467 -4.83 8.88 -7.38
CA ASN A 467 -5.56 9.86 -8.17
C ASN A 467 -5.03 11.29 -7.96
N GLU A 468 -4.89 11.73 -6.71
CA GLU A 468 -4.59 13.12 -6.39
C GLU A 468 -3.09 13.43 -6.39
N VAL A 469 -2.27 12.56 -5.79
CA VAL A 469 -0.82 12.79 -5.66
C VAL A 469 -0.06 12.33 -6.89
N CYS A 470 -0.38 11.13 -7.41
CA CYS A 470 0.26 10.60 -8.62
C CYS A 470 -0.35 11.15 -9.92
N GLY A 471 -1.50 11.85 -9.85
CA GLY A 471 -2.17 12.40 -11.04
C GLY A 471 -2.93 11.34 -11.85
N GLY A 472 -3.33 10.23 -11.22
CA GLY A 472 -4.13 9.17 -11.82
C GLY A 472 -3.31 8.01 -12.37
N GLU A 473 -4.01 6.90 -12.61
CA GLU A 473 -3.43 5.63 -13.04
C GLU A 473 -2.59 5.75 -14.32
N ALA A 474 -3.10 6.44 -15.35
CA ALA A 474 -2.41 6.58 -16.62
C ALA A 474 -1.05 7.28 -16.49
N ALA A 475 -0.97 8.32 -15.65
CA ALA A 475 0.27 9.06 -15.40
C ALA A 475 1.29 8.18 -14.66
N ALA A 476 0.85 7.45 -13.62
CA ALA A 476 1.71 6.52 -12.90
C ALA A 476 2.23 5.40 -13.81
N ARG A 477 1.37 4.78 -14.62
CA ARG A 477 1.80 3.72 -15.55
C ARG A 477 2.79 4.22 -16.58
N ALA A 478 2.52 5.37 -17.20
CA ALA A 478 3.40 5.96 -18.21
C ALA A 478 4.80 6.26 -17.65
N TYR A 479 4.86 6.81 -16.43
CA TYR A 479 6.13 7.09 -15.76
C TYR A 479 6.89 5.80 -15.45
N CYS A 480 6.26 4.82 -14.79
CA CYS A 480 6.93 3.59 -14.36
C CYS A 480 7.42 2.77 -15.56
N THR A 481 6.63 2.65 -16.63
CA THR A 481 7.07 1.96 -17.85
C THR A 481 8.22 2.71 -18.52
N SER A 482 8.19 4.04 -18.60
CA SER A 482 9.30 4.83 -19.16
C SER A 482 10.57 4.69 -18.33
N LEU A 483 10.46 4.72 -17.00
CA LEU A 483 11.58 4.55 -16.09
C LEU A 483 12.19 3.15 -16.19
N ALA A 484 11.36 2.10 -16.31
CA ALA A 484 11.84 0.73 -16.51
C ALA A 484 12.73 0.63 -17.76
N LYS A 485 12.29 1.17 -18.92
CA LYS A 485 13.11 1.17 -20.15
C LYS A 485 14.45 1.87 -19.96
N LYS A 486 14.43 3.06 -19.36
CA LYS A 486 15.66 3.84 -19.09
C LYS A 486 16.58 3.13 -18.10
N ALA A 487 16.01 2.42 -17.12
CA ALA A 487 16.77 1.61 -16.19
C ALA A 487 17.50 0.48 -16.92
N GLU A 488 16.85 -0.22 -17.85
CA GLU A 488 17.51 -1.24 -18.68
C GLU A 488 18.68 -0.68 -19.47
N GLU A 489 18.51 0.47 -20.11
CA GLU A 489 19.58 1.15 -20.87
C GLU A 489 20.80 1.43 -19.97
N ILE A 490 20.58 2.02 -18.80
CA ILE A 490 21.64 2.34 -17.82
C ILE A 490 22.32 1.05 -17.30
N LEU A 491 21.52 0.03 -16.98
CA LEU A 491 22.02 -1.24 -16.46
C LEU A 491 22.90 -1.94 -17.49
N VAL A 492 22.41 -2.06 -18.74
CA VAL A 492 23.13 -2.68 -19.86
C VAL A 492 24.45 -1.96 -20.15
N GLU A 493 24.42 -0.63 -20.24
CA GLU A 493 25.63 0.19 -20.47
C GLU A 493 26.66 0.00 -19.35
N THR A 494 26.22 0.03 -18.09
CA THR A 494 27.12 -0.01 -16.93
C THR A 494 27.73 -1.39 -16.71
N LEU A 495 26.94 -2.45 -16.90
CA LEU A 495 27.38 -3.84 -16.70
C LEU A 495 28.10 -4.40 -17.93
N GLY A 496 27.95 -3.77 -19.10
CA GLY A 496 28.56 -4.25 -20.36
C GLY A 496 27.96 -5.56 -20.84
N THR A 497 26.66 -5.76 -20.61
CA THR A 497 25.92 -6.99 -20.94
C THR A 497 24.70 -6.69 -21.81
N ASP A 498 23.56 -7.34 -21.59
CA ASP A 498 22.34 -7.25 -22.38
C ASP A 498 21.11 -7.42 -21.48
N THR A 499 19.95 -7.03 -22.02
CA THR A 499 18.62 -7.31 -21.44
C THR A 499 17.89 -8.31 -22.34
N PHE A 500 16.70 -8.75 -21.93
CA PHE A 500 15.83 -9.52 -22.79
C PHE A 500 15.36 -8.71 -24.01
N ASP A 501 15.18 -9.36 -25.15
CA ASP A 501 14.51 -8.77 -26.31
C ASP A 501 12.98 -8.68 -26.05
N ILE A 502 12.58 -7.74 -25.18
CA ILE A 502 11.19 -7.61 -24.71
C ILE A 502 10.32 -6.95 -25.80
N PRO A 503 9.28 -7.64 -26.31
CA PRO A 503 8.29 -7.02 -27.19
C PRO A 503 7.62 -5.82 -26.49
N GLU A 504 7.28 -4.76 -27.24
CA GLU A 504 6.64 -3.59 -26.64
C GLU A 504 5.33 -3.93 -25.92
N THR A 505 4.56 -4.91 -26.42
CA THR A 505 3.34 -5.41 -25.78
C THR A 505 3.59 -6.15 -24.46
N HIS A 506 4.83 -6.55 -24.18
CA HIS A 506 5.22 -7.28 -22.96
C HIS A 506 5.82 -6.35 -21.90
N ARG A 507 6.05 -5.08 -22.25
CA ARG A 507 6.71 -4.12 -21.35
C ARG A 507 5.81 -3.70 -20.21
N VAL A 508 6.39 -3.74 -19.02
CA VAL A 508 5.76 -3.41 -17.75
C VAL A 508 6.77 -2.66 -16.88
N PHE A 509 6.47 -2.45 -15.60
CA PHE A 509 7.35 -1.73 -14.67
C PHE A 509 8.58 -2.53 -14.22
N PHE A 510 9.00 -3.53 -14.99
CA PHE A 510 10.18 -4.32 -14.69
C PHE A 510 11.28 -4.01 -15.70
N ALA A 511 12.49 -3.89 -15.19
CA ALA A 511 13.72 -3.80 -15.96
C ALA A 511 14.56 -5.03 -15.68
N HIS A 512 15.27 -5.53 -16.69
CA HIS A 512 16.13 -6.68 -16.58
C HIS A 512 17.54 -6.36 -17.05
N VAL A 513 18.51 -7.11 -16.52
CA VAL A 513 19.88 -7.09 -17.02
C VAL A 513 20.54 -8.44 -16.73
N ARG A 514 21.29 -8.95 -17.70
CA ARG A 514 22.16 -10.11 -17.50
C ARG A 514 23.36 -9.70 -16.67
N LEU A 515 23.65 -10.45 -15.61
CA LEU A 515 24.84 -10.19 -14.80
C LEU A 515 26.09 -10.71 -15.54
N PRO A 516 27.23 -9.99 -15.49
CA PRO A 516 28.49 -10.39 -16.12
C PRO A 516 29.19 -11.48 -15.29
N ILE A 517 28.49 -12.59 -15.06
CA ILE A 517 28.98 -13.74 -14.29
C ILE A 517 28.79 -14.98 -15.18
N SER A 518 29.90 -15.53 -15.65
CA SER A 518 29.88 -16.77 -16.44
C SER A 518 29.89 -18.00 -15.52
N VAL A 519 28.94 -18.90 -15.73
CA VAL A 519 28.74 -20.12 -14.90
C VAL A 519 28.99 -21.37 -15.73
N GLY A 520 29.87 -22.26 -15.26
CA GLY A 520 30.14 -23.51 -15.97
C GLY A 520 31.26 -24.35 -15.36
N GLN A 521 31.84 -25.27 -16.13
CA GLN A 521 32.96 -26.11 -15.71
C GLN A 521 34.21 -25.84 -16.56
N GLY A 522 35.39 -25.76 -15.93
CA GLY A 522 36.68 -25.63 -16.61
C GLY A 522 37.28 -24.21 -16.59
N ALA A 523 38.44 -24.07 -17.25
CA ALA A 523 39.16 -22.81 -17.38
C ALA A 523 38.47 -21.93 -18.44
N GLY A 524 37.66 -20.98 -18.00
CA GLY A 524 36.88 -20.10 -18.87
C GLY A 524 35.59 -19.56 -18.25
N TYR A 525 35.16 -20.13 -17.11
CA TYR A 525 34.02 -19.64 -16.33
C TYR A 525 34.50 -18.96 -15.05
N ASP A 526 33.84 -17.86 -14.69
CA ASP A 526 34.12 -17.12 -13.45
C ASP A 526 33.84 -18.01 -12.22
N VAL A 527 32.70 -18.72 -12.26
CA VAL A 527 32.21 -19.52 -11.14
C VAL A 527 31.76 -20.94 -11.56
N PRO A 528 31.97 -21.95 -10.70
CA PRO A 528 31.44 -23.30 -10.93
C PRO A 528 29.92 -23.36 -10.83
N ALA A 529 29.28 -24.19 -11.67
CA ALA A 529 27.83 -24.40 -11.61
C ALA A 529 27.31 -24.90 -10.24
N GLY A 530 28.13 -25.67 -9.51
CA GLY A 530 27.78 -26.16 -8.17
C GLY A 530 27.69 -25.07 -7.09
N ASP A 531 28.21 -23.88 -7.34
CA ASP A 531 28.24 -22.78 -6.38
C ASP A 531 27.01 -21.87 -6.48
N ALA A 532 26.08 -22.14 -7.40
CA ALA A 532 24.91 -21.29 -7.69
C ALA A 532 24.11 -20.89 -6.43
N SER A 533 23.82 -21.84 -5.54
CA SER A 533 23.06 -21.57 -4.30
C SER A 533 23.84 -20.64 -3.35
N ALA A 534 25.14 -20.89 -3.17
CA ALA A 534 25.99 -20.07 -2.29
C ALA A 534 26.15 -18.64 -2.84
N ILE A 535 26.20 -18.49 -4.16
CA ILE A 535 26.25 -17.17 -4.82
C ILE A 535 24.94 -16.40 -4.58
N ILE A 536 23.78 -17.02 -4.79
CA ILE A 536 22.49 -16.35 -4.51
C ILE A 536 22.41 -15.92 -3.05
N GLU A 537 22.77 -16.81 -2.12
CA GLU A 537 22.73 -16.50 -0.68
C GLU A 537 23.64 -15.32 -0.34
N PHE A 538 24.89 -15.35 -0.83
CA PHE A 538 25.84 -14.25 -0.67
C PHE A 538 25.31 -12.95 -1.24
N MET A 539 24.80 -12.97 -2.48
CA MET A 539 24.28 -11.77 -3.13
C MET A 539 23.07 -11.18 -2.39
N ASN A 540 22.12 -12.04 -2.00
CA ASN A 540 20.96 -11.63 -1.23
C ASN A 540 21.35 -11.00 0.11
N LYS A 541 22.32 -11.59 0.80
CA LYS A 541 22.85 -11.06 2.06
C LYS A 541 23.51 -9.70 1.86
N GLU A 542 24.38 -9.57 0.86
CA GLU A 542 25.07 -8.31 0.57
C GLU A 542 24.11 -7.19 0.14
N PHE A 543 23.07 -7.50 -0.64
CA PHE A 543 22.02 -6.54 -0.97
C PHE A 543 21.45 -5.88 0.29
N VAL A 544 21.12 -6.69 1.29
CA VAL A 544 20.51 -6.21 2.54
C VAL A 544 21.53 -5.54 3.45
N GLU A 545 22.64 -6.22 3.75
CA GLU A 545 23.58 -5.81 4.80
C GLU A 545 24.50 -4.66 4.39
N ARG A 546 24.93 -4.63 3.11
CA ARG A 546 25.89 -3.64 2.63
C ARG A 546 25.24 -2.53 1.84
N TYR A 547 24.33 -2.89 0.93
CA TYR A 547 23.78 -1.92 -0.01
C TYR A 547 22.43 -1.36 0.44
N GLY A 548 21.76 -1.91 1.46
CA GLY A 548 20.44 -1.40 1.85
C GLY A 548 19.43 -1.44 0.69
N THR A 549 19.42 -2.54 -0.06
CA THR A 549 18.48 -2.73 -1.17
C THR A 549 18.14 -4.21 -1.34
N PHE A 550 17.37 -4.56 -2.37
CA PHE A 550 17.15 -5.93 -2.78
C PHE A 550 16.81 -5.98 -4.26
N PHE A 551 17.33 -6.99 -4.96
CA PHE A 551 16.96 -7.34 -6.33
C PHE A 551 16.46 -8.77 -6.36
N PHE A 552 15.51 -9.06 -7.25
CA PHE A 552 15.20 -10.45 -7.53
C PHE A 552 16.19 -10.98 -8.57
N LEU A 553 16.82 -12.13 -8.28
CA LEU A 553 17.75 -12.82 -9.19
C LEU A 553 17.11 -14.09 -9.75
N LEU A 554 17.30 -14.35 -11.05
CA LEU A 554 16.87 -15.57 -11.74
C LEU A 554 18.02 -16.16 -12.54
N PHE A 555 18.25 -17.47 -12.42
CA PHE A 555 19.11 -18.19 -13.37
C PHE A 555 18.27 -18.68 -14.53
N TYR A 556 18.53 -18.18 -15.72
CA TYR A 556 17.73 -18.49 -16.90
C TYR A 556 18.56 -18.41 -18.17
N ARG A 557 18.34 -19.37 -19.08
CA ARG A 557 19.13 -19.56 -20.31
C ARG A 557 20.65 -19.52 -20.07
N GLY A 558 21.09 -20.17 -19.00
CA GLY A 558 22.51 -20.32 -18.66
C GLY A 558 23.17 -19.09 -18.04
N ALA A 559 22.41 -18.04 -17.68
CA ALA A 559 22.95 -16.83 -17.08
C ALA A 559 22.12 -16.34 -15.88
N TRP A 560 22.72 -15.54 -15.02
CA TRP A 560 22.02 -14.81 -13.97
C TRP A 560 21.42 -13.52 -14.51
N TRP A 561 20.17 -13.26 -14.15
CA TRP A 561 19.43 -12.06 -14.52
C TRP A 561 18.97 -11.37 -13.25
N ALA A 562 19.17 -10.06 -13.16
CA ALA A 562 18.57 -9.24 -12.14
C ALA A 562 17.28 -8.59 -12.67
N ARG A 563 16.25 -8.52 -11.82
CA ARG A 563 15.02 -7.77 -12.08
C ARG A 563 14.91 -6.59 -11.10
N LEU A 564 14.77 -5.40 -11.65
CA LEU A 564 14.45 -4.16 -10.94
C LEU A 564 12.97 -3.81 -11.14
N SER A 565 12.33 -3.27 -10.10
CA SER A 565 10.95 -2.77 -10.14
C SER A 565 10.92 -1.24 -10.21
N ALA A 566 10.58 -0.69 -11.37
CA ALA A 566 10.32 0.74 -11.51
C ALA A 566 9.01 1.13 -10.81
N THR A 567 8.98 2.29 -10.19
CA THR A 567 7.79 2.78 -9.44
C THR A 567 7.86 4.30 -9.29
N VAL A 568 6.74 4.91 -8.91
CA VAL A 568 6.52 6.37 -8.87
C VAL A 568 7.47 7.14 -7.94
N TYR A 569 8.14 6.45 -7.03
CA TYR A 569 9.07 7.03 -6.06
C TYR A 569 10.55 6.76 -6.39
N LEU A 570 10.85 6.12 -7.52
CA LEU A 570 12.21 5.93 -8.01
C LEU A 570 12.48 6.86 -9.19
N ASP A 571 13.73 7.24 -9.39
CA ASP A 571 14.18 8.05 -10.53
C ASP A 571 15.48 7.48 -11.17
N LEU A 572 16.08 8.24 -12.10
CA LEU A 572 17.27 7.82 -12.82
C LEU A 572 18.50 7.69 -11.93
N GLU A 573 18.60 8.41 -10.82
CA GLU A 573 19.72 8.25 -9.89
C GLU A 573 19.61 6.94 -9.14
N ASP A 574 18.40 6.50 -8.80
CA ASP A 574 18.19 5.15 -8.24
C ASP A 574 18.53 4.04 -9.25
N CYS A 575 18.33 4.28 -10.55
CA CYS A 575 18.72 3.36 -11.61
C CYS A 575 20.25 3.26 -11.76
N LYS A 576 20.96 4.39 -11.69
CA LYS A 576 22.44 4.41 -11.67
C LYS A 576 22.99 3.73 -10.42
N TYR A 577 22.37 3.97 -9.27
CA TYR A 577 22.70 3.28 -8.03
C TYR A 577 22.50 1.76 -8.17
N ALA A 578 21.40 1.34 -8.78
CA ALA A 578 21.14 -0.07 -9.05
C ALA A 578 22.25 -0.72 -9.91
N ALA A 579 22.67 -0.03 -10.97
CA ALA A 579 23.73 -0.48 -11.85
C ALA A 579 25.08 -0.59 -11.14
N PHE A 580 25.42 0.38 -10.28
CA PHE A 580 26.60 0.31 -9.41
C PHE A 580 26.58 -0.93 -8.51
N VAL A 581 25.48 -1.17 -7.80
CA VAL A 581 25.36 -2.31 -6.87
C VAL A 581 25.54 -3.64 -7.59
N LEU A 582 24.84 -3.83 -8.72
CA LEU A 582 24.91 -5.08 -9.47
C LEU A 582 26.29 -5.30 -10.09
N LYS A 583 26.97 -4.24 -10.55
CA LYS A 583 28.34 -4.33 -11.06
C LYS A 583 29.33 -4.74 -9.98
N ASP A 584 29.38 -4.00 -8.87
CA ASP A 584 30.30 -4.27 -7.77
C ASP A 584 30.10 -5.70 -7.24
N LEU A 585 28.84 -6.10 -7.01
CA LEU A 585 28.55 -7.43 -6.48
C LEU A 585 28.89 -8.55 -7.47
N SER A 586 28.70 -8.33 -8.78
CA SER A 586 29.15 -9.28 -9.81
C SER A 586 30.66 -9.46 -9.80
N GLU A 587 31.42 -8.37 -9.69
CA GLU A 587 32.89 -8.44 -9.59
C GLU A 587 33.36 -9.18 -8.33
N ARG A 588 32.67 -8.98 -7.20
CA ARG A 588 32.91 -9.71 -5.94
C ARG A 588 32.63 -11.21 -6.06
N VAL A 589 31.57 -11.57 -6.77
CA VAL A 589 31.26 -12.98 -7.09
C VAL A 589 32.36 -13.58 -7.97
N CYS A 590 32.84 -12.87 -8.99
CA CYS A 590 33.95 -13.34 -9.85
C CYS A 590 35.26 -13.49 -9.06
N ARG A 591 35.50 -12.66 -8.03
CA ARG A 591 36.60 -12.83 -7.06
C ARG A 591 36.37 -13.95 -6.03
N ARG A 592 35.23 -14.64 -6.09
CA ARG A 592 34.83 -15.75 -5.22
C ARG A 592 34.74 -15.39 -3.73
N GLU A 593 34.38 -14.14 -3.43
CA GLU A 593 34.21 -13.67 -2.04
C GLU A 593 33.13 -14.46 -1.29
N TYR A 594 32.14 -15.01 -2.00
CA TYR A 594 31.09 -15.88 -1.45
C TYR A 594 31.63 -17.14 -0.76
N ARG A 595 32.87 -17.57 -1.04
CA ARG A 595 33.52 -18.72 -0.40
C ARG A 595 34.21 -18.37 0.93
N ALA A 596 34.51 -17.10 1.16
CA ALA A 596 35.09 -16.63 2.41
C ALA A 596 34.04 -16.55 3.54
N VAL A 597 32.77 -16.52 3.17
CA VAL A 597 31.64 -16.69 4.09
C VAL A 597 31.52 -18.18 4.39
N SER A 598 32.29 -18.70 5.35
CA SER A 598 32.07 -20.07 5.82
C SER A 598 30.63 -20.21 6.31
N PRO A 599 29.91 -21.29 5.95
CA PRO A 599 28.61 -21.56 6.52
C PRO A 599 28.80 -21.75 8.03
N GLY A 600 28.26 -20.84 8.83
CA GLY A 600 27.94 -21.16 10.20
C GLY A 600 27.03 -22.37 10.15
N VAL A 601 27.51 -23.48 10.71
CA VAL A 601 26.75 -24.72 10.88
C VAL A 601 25.38 -24.38 11.44
N ALA A 602 24.34 -24.47 10.62
CA ALA A 602 22.96 -24.50 11.08
C ALA A 602 22.67 -25.91 11.60
N GLU A 603 23.18 -26.22 12.78
CA GLU A 603 22.53 -27.18 13.66
C GLU A 603 21.43 -26.43 14.42
N ARG A 604 20.17 -26.58 13.97
CA ARG A 604 18.98 -26.87 14.78
C ARG A 604 17.71 -26.87 13.95
#